data_AF-K6UW07-F1
#
_entry.id   AF-K6UW07-F1
#
_cell.length_a   1.000
_cell.length_b   1.000
_cell.length_c   1.000
_cell.angle_alpha   90.00
_cell.angle_beta   90.00
_cell.angle_gamma   90.00
#
_symmetry.space_group_name_H-M   'P 1'
#
loop_
_entity.id
_entity.type
_entity.pdbx_description
1 polymer ?
#
loop_
_entity_poly.entity_id
_entity_poly.type
_entity_poly.pdbx_seq_one_letter_code
_entity_poly.pdbx_strand_id
1 'polypeptide(L)'
;MNKRIFAFRDDTKSKDADEFVRKNGFTLPLQIFQVMSFIIFLVIVALIICISAFSPSSVFIIFYVFFAILITTILVLSYIVTTINPVDPLSFKYTNTQINQEEIKNLYECDICGFVEPQSKHCKVCNKCVSVFDHHCMWVNNCIGKKNYKYFVGLLSALSVFNCVVFLFCIVFFAISIKHDLIKDRWKYLYGSYNDILFYLMLCSLFVLNAVVFVLVIQLFGLHIFLISKKMTTYEYIVNRSHSEEEQKVGIRTFFEWLIIDKKRLRKSHSENQARRSSLKRRVAPPFSDVCDIEIQDIERVMSLKS
;
A
#
# COMPACT_ATOMS: atom_id res chain seq x y z
N MET A 1 -12.10 45.40 7.14
CA MET A 1 -11.43 44.71 6.00
C MET A 1 -10.06 44.27 6.49
N ASN A 2 -9.93 43.02 6.94
CA ASN A 2 -8.72 42.50 7.57
C ASN A 2 -7.61 42.33 6.54
N LYS A 3 -6.63 43.24 6.54
CA LYS A 3 -5.33 43.02 5.92
C LYS A 3 -4.66 41.88 6.69
N ARG A 4 -4.73 40.65 6.16
CA ARG A 4 -3.76 39.61 6.55
C ARG A 4 -2.41 40.09 6.04
N ILE A 5 -1.63 40.68 6.94
CA ILE A 5 -0.20 40.86 6.77
C ILE A 5 0.34 39.45 6.53
N PHE A 6 0.77 39.17 5.30
CA PHE A 6 1.59 38.00 5.01
C PHE A 6 2.83 38.16 5.87
N ALA A 7 2.89 37.42 6.98
CA ALA A 7 4.13 37.23 7.69
C ALA A 7 5.08 36.59 6.68
N PHE A 8 6.07 37.38 6.24
CA PHE A 8 7.27 36.82 5.64
C PHE A 8 7.74 35.75 6.63
N ARG A 9 7.75 34.51 6.16
CA ARG A 9 8.30 33.38 6.90
C ARG A 9 9.69 33.80 7.36
N ASP A 10 9.94 33.62 8.65
CA ASP A 10 11.23 33.90 9.27
C ASP A 10 12.33 33.13 8.52
N ASP A 11 13.16 33.87 7.79
CA ASP A 11 14.28 33.37 7.00
C ASP A 11 15.40 32.77 7.87
N THR A 12 15.27 32.76 9.20
CA THR A 12 16.20 32.06 10.10
C THR A 12 16.05 30.53 10.08
N LYS A 13 15.08 29.99 9.32
CA LYS A 13 15.06 28.60 8.85
C LYS A 13 15.24 28.51 7.33
N SER A 14 16.04 29.40 6.74
CA SER A 14 16.66 29.11 5.46
C SER A 14 17.37 27.77 5.60
N LYS A 15 17.00 26.80 4.76
CA LYS A 15 17.60 25.47 4.71
C LYS A 15 19.10 25.55 4.98
N ASP A 16 19.58 24.80 5.97
CA ASP A 16 20.99 24.45 5.98
C ASP A 16 21.31 23.91 4.58
N ALA A 17 22.27 24.52 3.90
CA ALA A 17 22.64 24.19 2.52
C ALA A 17 23.10 22.72 2.35
N ASP A 18 23.21 21.98 3.46
CA ASP A 18 23.69 20.61 3.58
C ASP A 18 22.58 19.54 3.59
N GLU A 19 21.29 19.89 3.55
CA GLU A 19 20.23 18.88 3.58
C GLU A 19 20.11 18.15 2.21
N PHE A 20 20.46 16.86 2.21
CA PHE A 20 20.50 16.02 1.01
C PHE A 20 19.17 16.01 0.22
N VAL A 21 19.23 16.35 -1.08
CA VAL A 21 18.10 16.26 -2.02
C VAL A 21 18.37 15.21 -3.09
N ARG A 22 17.50 14.20 -3.18
CA ARG A 22 17.63 13.12 -4.17
C ARG A 22 17.25 13.62 -5.56
N LYS A 23 18.22 13.75 -6.46
CA LYS A 23 17.97 14.18 -7.85
C LYS A 23 17.28 13.09 -8.67
N ASN A 24 17.78 11.87 -8.60
CA ASN A 24 17.26 10.70 -9.33
C ASN A 24 17.53 9.40 -8.56
N GLY A 25 17.16 8.26 -9.14
CA GLY A 25 17.31 6.95 -8.50
C GLY A 25 18.72 6.36 -8.49
N PHE A 26 19.69 7.00 -9.13
CA PHE A 26 21.11 6.64 -9.00
C PHE A 26 21.84 7.50 -7.96
N THR A 27 21.16 8.47 -7.33
CA THR A 27 21.74 9.24 -6.25
C THR A 27 21.98 8.33 -5.03
N LEU A 28 23.15 8.40 -4.41
CA LEU A 28 23.47 7.59 -3.22
C LEU A 28 22.71 8.09 -1.98
N PRO A 29 22.37 7.21 -1.02
CA PRO A 29 22.55 5.75 -1.06
C PRO A 29 21.56 5.08 -2.02
N LEU A 30 21.99 3.97 -2.65
CA LEU A 30 21.10 3.11 -3.42
C LEU A 30 20.20 2.32 -2.47
N GLN A 31 18.94 2.15 -2.86
CA GLN A 31 18.02 1.30 -2.11
C GLN A 31 18.36 -0.18 -2.34
N ILE A 32 18.31 -0.98 -1.27
CA ILE A 32 18.63 -2.42 -1.37
C ILE A 32 17.71 -3.13 -2.37
N PHE A 33 16.44 -2.75 -2.44
CA PHE A 33 15.47 -3.28 -3.39
C PHE A 33 15.82 -3.03 -4.85
N GLN A 34 16.45 -1.88 -5.16
CA GLN A 34 16.94 -1.57 -6.50
C GLN A 34 18.13 -2.45 -6.89
N VAL A 35 19.06 -2.67 -5.96
CA VAL A 35 20.21 -3.56 -6.21
C VAL A 35 19.73 -5.01 -6.36
N MET A 36 18.82 -5.45 -5.49
CA MET A 36 18.22 -6.79 -5.56
C MET A 36 17.48 -7.03 -6.88
N SER A 37 16.73 -6.05 -7.40
CA SER A 37 16.02 -6.21 -8.67
C SER A 37 16.97 -6.42 -9.85
N PHE A 38 18.09 -5.69 -9.90
CA PHE A 38 19.11 -5.91 -10.93
C PHE A 38 19.77 -7.28 -10.81
N ILE A 39 20.13 -7.71 -9.59
CA ILE A 39 20.71 -9.04 -9.37
C ILE A 39 19.75 -10.14 -9.81
N ILE A 40 18.49 -10.07 -9.38
CA ILE A 40 17.46 -11.07 -9.75
C ILE A 40 17.27 -11.11 -11.27
N PHE A 41 17.19 -9.95 -11.93
CA PHE A 41 17.05 -9.88 -13.38
C PHE A 41 18.25 -10.51 -14.11
N LEU A 42 19.48 -10.22 -13.68
CA LEU A 42 20.69 -10.82 -14.24
C LEU A 42 20.74 -12.34 -14.02
N VAL A 43 20.35 -12.83 -12.84
CA VAL A 43 20.27 -14.27 -12.54
C VAL A 43 19.26 -14.96 -13.45
N ILE A 44 18.06 -14.39 -13.64
CA ILE A 44 17.05 -14.93 -14.55
C ILE A 44 17.60 -15.01 -15.98
N VAL A 45 18.20 -13.93 -16.49
CA VAL A 45 18.78 -13.90 -17.84
C VAL A 45 19.91 -14.91 -17.98
N ALA A 46 20.80 -15.03 -16.99
CA ALA A 46 21.89 -16.01 -16.99
C ALA A 46 21.36 -17.45 -17.02
N LEU A 47 20.36 -17.77 -16.19
CA LEU A 47 19.71 -19.08 -16.19
C LEU A 47 19.10 -19.42 -17.55
N ILE A 48 18.43 -18.46 -18.20
CA ILE A 48 17.86 -18.65 -19.55
C ILE A 48 18.96 -18.93 -20.57
N ILE A 49 20.06 -18.17 -20.56
CA ILE A 49 21.19 -18.37 -21.47
C ILE A 49 21.79 -19.77 -21.26
N CYS A 50 22.02 -20.20 -20.01
CA CYS A 50 22.53 -21.53 -19.73
C CYS A 50 21.57 -22.65 -20.14
N ILE A 51 20.26 -22.49 -19.87
CA ILE A 51 19.24 -23.49 -20.23
C ILE A 51 19.07 -23.63 -21.73
N SER A 52 19.10 -22.51 -22.44
CA SER A 52 18.79 -22.42 -23.86
C SER A 52 19.85 -22.99 -24.80
N ALA A 53 21.04 -23.33 -24.27
CA ALA A 53 22.10 -24.12 -24.90
C ALA A 53 22.18 -23.94 -26.42
N PHE A 54 22.47 -22.71 -26.88
CA PHE A 54 22.63 -22.27 -28.27
C PHE A 54 22.21 -23.30 -29.34
N SER A 55 20.91 -23.54 -29.46
CA SER A 55 20.36 -24.34 -30.56
C SER A 55 20.33 -23.47 -31.83
N PRO A 56 20.99 -23.87 -32.93
CA PRO A 56 21.18 -23.02 -34.10
C PRO A 56 19.99 -23.08 -35.08
N SER A 57 18.81 -23.54 -34.63
CA SER A 57 17.63 -23.50 -35.49
C SER A 57 17.15 -22.06 -35.68
N SER A 58 16.61 -21.77 -36.85
CA SER A 58 16.07 -20.44 -37.19
C SER A 58 15.02 -19.95 -36.17
N VAL A 59 14.25 -20.88 -35.60
CA VAL A 59 13.26 -20.59 -34.55
C VAL A 59 13.91 -20.05 -33.28
N PHE A 60 15.04 -20.62 -32.84
CA PHE A 60 15.75 -20.12 -31.67
C PHE A 60 16.43 -18.78 -31.93
N ILE A 61 16.93 -18.53 -33.13
CA ILE A 61 17.47 -17.21 -33.51
C ILE A 61 16.39 -16.14 -33.36
N ILE A 62 15.19 -16.38 -33.91
CA ILE A 62 14.05 -15.46 -33.78
C ILE A 62 13.70 -15.23 -32.30
N PHE A 63 13.65 -16.30 -31.51
CA PHE A 63 13.40 -16.21 -30.08
C PHE A 63 14.44 -15.34 -29.36
N TYR A 64 15.74 -15.54 -29.62
CA TYR A 64 16.80 -14.75 -28.99
C TYR A 64 16.78 -13.28 -29.41
N VAL A 65 16.51 -12.99 -30.68
CA VAL A 65 16.37 -11.60 -31.16
C VAL A 65 15.21 -10.93 -30.45
N PHE A 66 14.05 -11.59 -30.39
CA PHE A 66 12.88 -11.08 -29.66
C PHE A 66 13.19 -10.87 -28.16
N PHE A 67 13.84 -11.84 -27.53
CA PHE A 67 14.21 -11.78 -26.13
C PHE A 67 15.23 -10.66 -25.84
N ALA A 68 16.21 -10.44 -26.73
CA ALA A 68 17.17 -9.36 -26.64
C ALA A 68 16.50 -7.98 -26.79
N ILE A 69 15.54 -7.84 -27.71
CA ILE A 69 14.74 -6.61 -27.85
C ILE A 69 13.95 -6.34 -26.56
N LEU A 70 13.34 -7.38 -25.98
CA LEU A 70 12.57 -7.25 -24.75
C LEU A 70 13.44 -6.86 -23.55
N ILE A 71 14.61 -7.49 -23.37
CA ILE A 71 15.60 -7.12 -22.35
C ILE A 71 16.03 -5.66 -22.55
N THR A 72 16.39 -5.28 -23.78
CA THR A 72 16.84 -3.92 -24.09
C THR A 72 15.75 -2.90 -23.76
N THR A 73 14.49 -3.21 -24.10
CA THR A 73 13.33 -2.36 -23.78
C THR A 73 13.18 -2.17 -22.27
N ILE A 74 13.30 -3.25 -21.48
CA ILE A 74 13.24 -3.20 -20.01
C ILE A 74 14.38 -2.34 -19.45
N LEU A 75 15.61 -2.55 -19.91
CA LEU A 75 16.78 -1.78 -19.45
C LEU A 75 16.64 -0.28 -19.76
N VAL A 76 16.19 0.05 -20.98
CA VAL A 76 15.94 1.44 -21.40
C VAL A 76 14.84 2.08 -20.56
N LEU A 77 13.70 1.41 -20.38
CA LEU A 77 12.60 1.93 -19.56
C LEU A 77 13.02 2.09 -18.09
N SER A 78 13.73 1.11 -17.54
CA SER A 78 14.26 1.16 -16.17
C SER A 78 15.22 2.33 -16.00
N TYR A 79 16.14 2.54 -16.95
CA TYR A 79 17.04 3.68 -16.96
C TYR A 79 16.27 5.02 -17.02
N ILE A 80 15.30 5.15 -17.92
CA ILE A 80 14.50 6.37 -18.07
C ILE A 80 13.73 6.70 -16.78
N VAL A 81 13.01 5.72 -16.21
CA VAL A 81 12.23 5.92 -14.97
C VAL A 81 13.14 6.31 -13.80
N THR A 82 14.30 5.66 -13.70
CA THR A 82 15.29 5.89 -12.65
C THR A 82 15.94 7.27 -12.77
N THR A 83 16.19 7.76 -13.99
CA THR A 83 16.93 9.01 -14.22
C THR A 83 16.09 10.28 -14.25
N ILE A 84 14.84 10.21 -14.71
CA ILE A 84 13.97 11.39 -14.77
C ILE A 84 13.79 11.97 -13.36
N ASN A 85 14.07 13.26 -13.20
CA ASN A 85 13.78 13.99 -11.96
C ASN A 85 12.32 14.50 -11.98
N PRO A 86 11.39 13.91 -11.21
CA PRO A 86 9.98 14.28 -11.24
C PRO A 86 9.66 15.51 -10.37
N VAL A 87 10.68 16.30 -9.99
CA VAL A 87 10.51 17.47 -9.12
C VAL A 87 9.51 18.45 -9.70
N ASP A 88 8.71 19.04 -8.82
CA ASP A 88 7.83 20.16 -9.12
C ASP A 88 8.67 21.38 -9.52
N PRO A 89 8.53 21.91 -10.75
CA PRO A 89 9.29 23.08 -11.18
C PRO A 89 8.98 24.35 -10.36
N LEU A 90 7.78 24.47 -9.79
CA LEU A 90 7.38 25.64 -9.00
C LEU A 90 8.11 25.70 -7.66
N SER A 91 8.49 24.54 -7.11
CA SER A 91 9.25 24.44 -5.86
C SER A 91 10.63 25.12 -5.89
N PHE A 92 11.18 25.39 -7.08
CA PHE A 92 12.42 26.16 -7.26
C PHE A 92 12.18 27.60 -7.73
N LYS A 93 11.06 27.86 -8.41
CA LYS A 93 10.76 29.16 -9.04
C LYS A 93 10.40 30.22 -7.99
N TYR A 94 9.70 29.82 -6.93
CA TYR A 94 9.14 30.73 -5.94
C TYR A 94 10.05 31.04 -4.75
N THR A 95 11.23 30.41 -4.67
CA THR A 95 12.26 30.76 -3.69
C THR A 95 12.92 32.11 -3.99
N ASN A 96 12.88 32.57 -5.24
CA ASN A 96 13.69 33.72 -5.71
C ASN A 96 12.88 34.87 -6.34
N THR A 97 11.53 34.85 -6.32
CA THR A 97 10.73 35.87 -7.01
C THR A 97 9.53 36.32 -6.18
N GLN A 98 9.27 37.64 -6.14
CA GLN A 98 8.02 38.17 -5.59
C GLN A 98 6.84 37.78 -6.49
N ILE A 99 5.78 37.23 -5.89
CA ILE A 99 4.66 36.62 -6.60
C ILE A 99 3.45 37.57 -6.59
N ASN A 100 2.79 37.72 -7.73
CA ASN A 100 1.50 38.39 -7.81
C ASN A 100 0.44 37.57 -7.06
N GLN A 101 -0.39 38.22 -6.25
CA GLN A 101 -1.39 37.56 -5.39
C GLN A 101 -2.38 36.65 -6.14
N GLU A 102 -2.63 36.92 -7.43
CA GLU A 102 -3.52 36.09 -8.26
C GLU A 102 -2.93 34.74 -8.64
N GLU A 103 -1.60 34.65 -8.84
CA GLU A 103 -0.93 33.38 -9.14
C GLU A 103 -0.87 32.46 -7.91
N ILE A 104 -0.75 33.02 -6.70
CA ILE A 104 -0.68 32.27 -5.44
C ILE A 104 -1.99 31.54 -5.15
N LYS A 105 -3.14 32.09 -5.56
CA LYS A 105 -4.47 31.60 -5.16
C LYS A 105 -4.73 30.14 -5.60
N ASN A 106 -4.02 29.67 -6.62
CA ASN A 106 -4.14 28.32 -7.16
C ASN A 106 -2.93 27.43 -6.82
N LEU A 107 -2.04 27.85 -5.92
CA LEU A 107 -0.90 27.08 -5.47
C LEU A 107 -1.16 26.45 -4.11
N TYR A 108 -0.49 25.34 -3.85
CA TYR A 108 -0.46 24.71 -2.54
C TYR A 108 0.83 25.10 -1.82
N GLU A 109 0.78 25.35 -0.52
CA GLU A 109 1.95 25.66 0.27
C GLU A 109 2.49 24.37 0.92
N CYS A 110 3.74 24.06 0.65
CA CYS A 110 4.49 23.01 1.34
C CYS A 110 5.34 23.65 2.44
N ASP A 111 5.20 23.14 3.67
CA ASP A 111 5.96 23.62 4.83
C ASP A 111 7.49 23.55 4.65
N ILE A 112 8.00 22.75 3.71
CA ILE A 112 9.44 22.54 3.49
C ILE A 112 9.93 23.22 2.20
N CYS A 113 9.13 23.20 1.14
CA CYS A 113 9.54 23.65 -0.19
C CYS A 113 8.89 24.96 -0.64
N GLY A 114 7.98 25.55 0.15
CA GLY A 114 7.22 26.73 -0.25
C GLY A 114 6.09 26.38 -1.22
N PHE A 115 5.80 27.27 -2.17
CA PHE A 115 4.67 27.10 -3.09
C PHE A 115 4.91 26.04 -4.17
N VAL A 116 3.92 25.18 -4.37
CA VAL A 116 3.94 24.02 -5.27
C VAL A 116 2.60 23.86 -6.00
N GLU A 117 2.57 23.04 -7.05
CA GLU A 117 1.32 22.69 -7.74
C GLU A 117 0.33 21.99 -6.76
N PRO A 118 -1.00 22.13 -6.95
CA PRO A 118 -2.01 21.55 -6.03
C PRO A 118 -1.91 20.04 -5.78
N GLN A 119 -1.51 19.28 -6.80
CA GLN A 119 -1.36 17.82 -6.73
C GLN A 119 0.08 17.39 -6.39
N SER A 120 0.95 18.35 -6.07
CA SER A 120 2.30 18.04 -5.61
C SER A 120 2.30 17.60 -4.16
N LYS A 121 3.17 16.65 -3.84
CA LYS A 121 3.42 16.21 -2.46
C LYS A 121 4.91 16.16 -2.19
N HIS A 122 5.27 16.48 -0.95
CA HIS A 122 6.65 16.41 -0.48
C HIS A 122 7.01 14.95 -0.14
N CYS A 123 8.01 14.40 -0.83
CA CYS A 123 8.56 13.11 -0.49
C CYS A 123 9.76 13.29 0.46
N LYS A 124 9.58 12.90 1.72
CA LYS A 124 10.63 12.97 2.76
C LYS A 124 11.88 12.19 2.38
N VAL A 125 11.73 11.01 1.76
CA VAL A 125 12.86 10.15 1.34
C VAL A 125 13.73 10.84 0.26
N CYS A 126 13.10 11.63 -0.61
CA CYS A 126 13.81 12.35 -1.66
C CYS A 126 14.15 13.79 -1.30
N ASN A 127 13.62 14.29 -0.18
CA ASN A 127 13.60 15.69 0.23
C ASN A 127 13.21 16.66 -0.91
N LYS A 128 12.11 16.36 -1.62
CA LYS A 128 11.61 17.22 -2.71
C LYS A 128 10.11 17.07 -2.93
N CYS A 129 9.48 18.14 -3.43
CA CYS A 129 8.12 18.10 -3.94
C CYS A 129 8.06 17.52 -5.35
N VAL A 130 7.10 16.65 -5.61
CA VAL A 130 6.93 15.94 -6.88
C VAL A 130 5.57 16.28 -7.46
N SER A 131 5.56 16.75 -8.72
CA SER A 131 4.33 17.10 -9.45
C SER A 131 3.48 15.85 -9.72
N VAL A 132 2.19 15.94 -9.41
CA VAL A 132 1.20 14.83 -9.45
C VAL A 132 1.82 13.59 -8.83
N PHE A 133 2.08 13.67 -7.53
CA PHE A 133 2.82 12.64 -6.80
C PHE A 133 2.02 11.34 -6.76
N ASP A 134 2.66 10.24 -7.16
CA ASP A 134 2.07 8.91 -7.08
C ASP A 134 2.60 8.12 -5.88
N HIS A 135 3.91 7.85 -5.87
CA HIS A 135 4.59 7.21 -4.74
C HIS A 135 6.12 7.38 -4.83
N HIS A 136 6.82 7.03 -3.76
CA HIS A 136 8.26 6.76 -3.82
C HIS A 136 8.49 5.28 -4.08
N CYS A 137 9.12 4.93 -5.20
CA CYS A 137 9.35 3.54 -5.57
C CYS A 137 10.75 3.10 -5.17
N MET A 138 10.83 2.17 -4.21
CA MET A 138 12.09 1.61 -3.73
C MET A 138 12.85 0.78 -4.80
N TRP A 139 12.14 0.23 -5.78
CA TRP A 139 12.71 -0.62 -6.83
C TRP A 139 13.48 0.15 -7.91
N VAL A 140 13.11 1.41 -8.14
CA VAL A 140 13.84 2.35 -9.02
C VAL A 140 14.51 3.47 -8.21
N ASN A 141 14.41 3.40 -6.88
CA ASN A 141 14.97 4.38 -5.93
C ASN A 141 14.60 5.84 -6.25
N ASN A 142 13.42 6.08 -6.83
CA ASN A 142 13.00 7.39 -7.29
C ASN A 142 11.51 7.59 -7.04
N CYS A 143 11.08 8.85 -6.98
CA CYS A 143 9.65 9.14 -6.97
C CYS A 143 9.05 8.85 -8.34
N ILE A 144 7.81 8.37 -8.33
CA ILE A 144 6.94 8.29 -9.49
C ILE A 144 5.95 9.46 -9.40
N GLY A 145 5.85 10.22 -10.48
CA GLY A 145 4.92 11.33 -10.62
C GLY A 145 4.72 11.69 -12.08
N LYS A 146 4.14 12.87 -12.35
CA LYS A 146 3.71 13.29 -13.70
C LYS A 146 4.73 13.01 -14.81
N LYS A 147 5.99 13.34 -14.57
CA LYS A 147 7.06 13.32 -15.60
C LYS A 147 7.51 11.90 -15.98
N ASN A 148 7.43 10.93 -15.07
CA ASN A 148 7.95 9.57 -15.30
C ASN A 148 6.88 8.46 -15.21
N TYR A 149 5.63 8.77 -14.87
CA TYR A 149 4.55 7.79 -14.70
C TYR A 149 4.35 6.89 -15.92
N LYS A 150 4.31 7.45 -17.14
CA LYS A 150 4.11 6.68 -18.38
C LYS A 150 5.21 5.63 -18.61
N TYR A 151 6.46 5.96 -18.28
CA TYR A 151 7.58 5.05 -18.43
C TYR A 151 7.56 3.97 -17.34
N PHE A 152 7.09 4.31 -16.14
CA PHE A 152 6.90 3.35 -15.06
C PHE A 152 5.84 2.30 -15.42
N VAL A 153 4.68 2.73 -15.94
CA VAL A 153 3.65 1.79 -16.43
C VAL A 153 4.18 0.95 -17.62
N GLY A 154 4.93 1.57 -18.53
CA GLY A 154 5.61 0.85 -19.61
C GLY A 154 6.63 -0.19 -19.13
N LEU A 155 7.37 0.12 -18.05
CA LEU A 155 8.30 -0.82 -17.42
C LEU A 155 7.54 -2.02 -16.84
N LEU A 156 6.43 -1.78 -16.13
CA LEU A 156 5.59 -2.86 -15.58
C LEU A 156 4.99 -3.74 -16.68
N SER A 157 4.56 -3.16 -17.80
CA SER A 157 4.04 -3.94 -18.92
C SER A 157 5.12 -4.77 -19.60
N ALA A 158 6.29 -4.19 -19.87
CA ALA A 158 7.43 -4.92 -20.45
C ALA A 158 7.91 -6.06 -19.53
N LEU A 159 8.00 -5.82 -18.22
CA LEU A 159 8.30 -6.87 -17.24
C LEU A 159 7.22 -7.96 -17.22
N SER A 160 5.94 -7.61 -17.29
CA SER A 160 4.84 -8.60 -17.34
C SER A 160 4.95 -9.50 -18.57
N VAL A 161 5.20 -8.92 -19.75
CA VAL A 161 5.42 -9.68 -20.99
C VAL A 161 6.65 -10.58 -20.87
N PHE A 162 7.76 -10.07 -20.33
CA PHE A 162 8.97 -10.86 -20.10
C PHE A 162 8.71 -12.08 -19.22
N ASN A 163 8.04 -11.91 -18.08
CA ASN A 163 7.73 -13.03 -17.19
C ASN A 163 6.83 -14.08 -17.88
N CYS A 164 5.85 -13.67 -18.70
CA CYS A 164 5.04 -14.60 -19.50
C CYS A 164 5.88 -15.39 -20.50
N VAL A 165 6.83 -14.73 -21.18
CA VAL A 165 7.75 -15.37 -22.12
C VAL A 165 8.66 -16.36 -21.40
N VAL A 166 9.13 -16.05 -20.19
CA VAL A 166 9.94 -16.96 -19.37
C VAL A 166 9.14 -18.20 -18.93
N PHE A 167 7.85 -18.06 -18.59
CA PHE A 167 7.01 -19.25 -18.32
C PHE A 167 6.85 -20.13 -19.55
N LEU A 168 6.57 -19.53 -20.71
CA LEU A 168 6.48 -20.26 -21.97
C LEU A 168 7.79 -20.98 -22.29
N PHE A 169 8.92 -20.30 -22.09
CA PHE A 169 10.26 -20.88 -22.21
C PHE A 169 10.42 -22.11 -21.30
N CYS A 170 10.07 -22.00 -20.01
CA CYS A 170 10.17 -23.12 -19.08
C CYS A 170 9.33 -24.33 -19.53
N ILE A 171 8.08 -24.09 -19.95
CA ILE A 171 7.16 -25.14 -20.40
C ILE A 171 7.69 -25.83 -21.67
N VAL A 172 8.15 -25.05 -22.64
CA VAL A 172 8.69 -25.57 -23.91
C VAL A 172 9.96 -26.38 -23.66
N PHE A 173 10.90 -25.87 -22.87
CA PHE A 173 12.15 -26.58 -22.58
C PHE A 173 11.92 -27.85 -21.75
N PHE A 174 10.98 -27.84 -20.82
CA PHE A 174 10.55 -29.05 -20.11
C PHE A 174 9.96 -30.09 -21.07
N ALA A 175 9.09 -29.67 -21.99
CA ALA A 175 8.47 -30.58 -22.95
C ALA A 175 9.50 -31.17 -23.94
N ILE A 176 10.47 -30.38 -24.39
CA ILE A 176 11.54 -30.86 -25.28
C ILE A 176 12.49 -31.79 -24.51
N SER A 177 12.83 -31.49 -23.25
CA SER A 177 13.77 -32.32 -22.48
C SER A 177 13.26 -33.73 -22.22
N ILE A 178 11.94 -33.92 -22.19
CA ILE A 178 11.29 -35.23 -22.05
C ILE A 178 11.29 -36.00 -23.39
N LYS A 179 11.08 -35.31 -24.51
CA LYS A 179 10.82 -35.96 -25.81
C LYS A 179 12.06 -36.14 -26.68
N HIS A 180 13.11 -35.35 -26.46
CA HIS A 180 14.21 -35.27 -27.40
C HIS A 180 15.57 -35.24 -26.69
N ASP A 181 16.42 -36.22 -26.97
CA ASP A 181 17.81 -36.25 -26.48
C ASP A 181 18.69 -35.13 -27.07
N LEU A 182 18.15 -34.33 -28.00
CA LEU A 182 18.81 -33.16 -28.60
C LEU A 182 19.34 -32.20 -27.54
N ILE A 183 18.58 -31.95 -26.48
CA ILE A 183 19.03 -31.07 -25.39
C ILE A 183 20.26 -31.67 -24.70
N LYS A 184 20.25 -32.98 -24.43
CA LYS A 184 21.35 -33.67 -23.74
C LYS A 184 22.63 -33.64 -24.58
N ASP A 185 22.53 -33.96 -25.87
CA ASP A 185 23.68 -33.95 -26.79
C ASP A 185 24.30 -32.57 -26.93
N ARG A 186 23.47 -31.54 -27.08
CA ARG A 186 23.93 -30.14 -27.20
C ARG A 186 24.57 -29.64 -25.93
N TRP A 187 23.98 -29.94 -24.78
CA TRP A 187 24.57 -29.62 -23.49
C TRP A 187 25.92 -30.31 -23.29
N LYS A 188 26.03 -31.59 -23.63
CA LYS A 188 27.29 -32.33 -23.56
C LYS A 188 28.36 -31.72 -24.49
N TYR A 189 27.97 -31.26 -25.68
CA TYR A 189 28.87 -30.56 -26.60
C TYR A 189 29.39 -29.23 -26.04
N LEU A 190 28.52 -28.42 -25.41
CA LEU A 190 28.87 -27.08 -24.92
C LEU A 190 29.57 -27.09 -23.55
N TYR A 191 29.13 -27.95 -22.64
CA TYR A 191 29.57 -27.98 -21.25
C TYR A 191 30.42 -29.22 -20.91
N GLY A 192 30.75 -30.05 -21.91
CA GLY A 192 31.56 -31.26 -21.79
C GLY A 192 30.82 -32.45 -21.16
N SER A 193 29.81 -32.20 -20.32
CA SER A 193 29.00 -33.23 -19.68
C SER A 193 27.56 -32.77 -19.54
N TYR A 194 26.65 -33.73 -19.41
CA TYR A 194 25.24 -33.48 -19.12
C TYR A 194 24.86 -34.16 -17.81
N ASN A 195 24.19 -33.41 -16.94
CA ASN A 195 23.68 -33.89 -15.67
C ASN A 195 22.19 -33.52 -15.59
N ASP A 196 21.31 -34.54 -15.66
CA ASP A 196 19.86 -34.35 -15.62
C ASP A 196 19.43 -33.57 -14.37
N ILE A 197 19.99 -33.90 -13.20
CA ILE A 197 19.64 -33.26 -11.92
C ILE A 197 19.96 -31.77 -12.00
N LEU A 198 21.16 -31.39 -12.46
CA LEU A 198 21.54 -29.99 -12.58
C LEU A 198 20.63 -29.23 -13.55
N PHE A 199 20.31 -29.82 -14.70
CA PHE A 199 19.41 -29.20 -15.69
C PHE A 199 18.03 -28.91 -15.09
N TYR A 200 17.41 -29.91 -14.47
CA TYR A 200 16.09 -29.75 -13.86
C TYR A 200 16.12 -28.81 -12.65
N LEU A 201 17.19 -28.81 -11.85
CA LEU A 201 17.39 -27.81 -10.78
C LEU A 201 17.43 -26.39 -11.33
N MET A 202 18.17 -26.15 -12.41
CA MET A 202 18.22 -24.83 -13.06
C MET A 202 16.85 -24.43 -13.61
N LEU A 203 16.15 -25.34 -14.27
CA LEU A 203 14.81 -25.10 -14.81
C LEU A 203 13.78 -24.81 -13.72
N CYS A 204 13.77 -25.60 -12.64
CA CYS A 204 12.90 -25.39 -11.48
C CYS A 204 13.23 -24.07 -10.78
N SER A 205 14.51 -23.75 -10.59
CA SER A 205 14.94 -22.48 -9.98
C SER A 205 14.48 -21.28 -10.80
N LEU A 206 14.60 -21.33 -12.13
CA LEU A 206 14.10 -20.30 -13.05
C LEU A 206 12.58 -20.16 -12.93
N PHE A 207 11.83 -21.26 -12.93
CA PHE A 207 10.37 -21.24 -12.82
C PHE A 207 9.90 -20.62 -11.49
N VAL A 208 10.47 -21.06 -10.36
CA VAL A 208 10.10 -20.57 -9.02
C VAL A 208 10.46 -19.09 -8.86
N LEU A 209 11.67 -18.70 -9.25
CA LEU A 209 12.11 -17.31 -9.18
C LEU A 209 11.23 -16.39 -10.04
N ASN A 210 10.95 -16.80 -11.28
CA ASN A 210 10.06 -16.07 -12.19
C ASN A 210 8.63 -15.98 -11.63
N ALA A 211 8.12 -17.04 -10.98
CA ALA A 211 6.78 -17.02 -10.40
C ALA A 211 6.63 -15.99 -9.28
N VAL A 212 7.62 -15.88 -8.39
CA VAL A 212 7.62 -14.87 -7.33
C VAL A 212 7.62 -13.46 -7.93
N VAL A 213 8.50 -13.20 -8.91
CA VAL A 213 8.56 -11.89 -9.58
C VAL A 213 7.27 -11.59 -10.33
N PHE A 214 6.72 -12.57 -11.04
CA PHE A 214 5.49 -12.40 -11.82
C PHE A 214 4.31 -12.00 -10.95
N VAL A 215 4.09 -12.67 -9.81
CA VAL A 215 2.98 -12.33 -8.90
C VAL A 215 3.10 -10.88 -8.42
N LEU A 216 4.29 -10.45 -8.02
CA LEU A 216 4.51 -9.08 -7.56
C LEU A 216 4.30 -8.05 -8.67
N VAL A 217 4.84 -8.31 -9.87
CA VAL A 217 4.74 -7.41 -11.01
C VAL A 217 3.32 -7.33 -11.55
N ILE A 218 2.62 -8.46 -11.71
CA ILE A 218 1.27 -8.48 -12.29
C ILE A 218 0.25 -7.84 -11.35
N GLN A 219 0.40 -8.02 -10.03
CA GLN A 219 -0.45 -7.36 -9.05
C GLN A 219 -0.24 -5.84 -9.08
N LEU A 220 1.02 -5.38 -9.12
CA LEU A 220 1.34 -3.97 -9.22
C LEU A 220 0.85 -3.37 -10.55
N PHE A 221 1.05 -4.08 -11.66
CA PHE A 221 0.56 -3.65 -12.96
C PHE A 221 -0.97 -3.55 -12.98
N GLY A 222 -1.67 -4.57 -12.49
CA GLY A 222 -3.13 -4.57 -12.34
C GLY A 222 -3.65 -3.41 -11.48
N LEU A 223 -2.97 -3.12 -10.36
CA LEU A 223 -3.28 -1.95 -9.54
C LEU A 223 -3.17 -0.65 -10.35
N HIS A 224 -2.08 -0.45 -11.10
CA HIS A 224 -1.91 0.76 -11.89
C HIS A 224 -2.91 0.88 -13.04
N ILE A 225 -3.31 -0.23 -13.69
CA ILE A 225 -4.40 -0.22 -14.68
C ILE A 225 -5.73 0.20 -14.03
N PHE A 226 -6.02 -0.32 -12.84
CA PHE A 226 -7.19 0.10 -12.06
C PHE A 226 -7.15 1.59 -11.71
N LEU A 227 -6.01 2.10 -11.23
CA LEU A 227 -5.83 3.50 -10.87
C LEU A 227 -5.98 4.44 -12.08
N ILE A 228 -5.44 4.04 -13.24
CA ILE A 228 -5.61 4.77 -14.52
C ILE A 228 -7.10 4.85 -14.88
N SER A 229 -7.84 3.75 -14.74
CA SER A 229 -9.28 3.72 -15.02
C SER A 229 -10.09 4.61 -14.06
N LYS A 230 -9.59 4.79 -12.84
CA LYS A 230 -10.18 5.67 -11.83
C LYS A 230 -9.63 7.10 -11.86
N LYS A 231 -8.69 7.42 -12.76
CA LYS A 231 -8.03 8.72 -12.88
C LYS A 231 -7.49 9.26 -11.55
N MET A 232 -6.91 8.38 -10.75
CA MET A 232 -6.35 8.71 -9.43
C MET A 232 -4.93 8.18 -9.32
N THR A 233 -4.15 8.80 -8.45
CA THR A 233 -2.81 8.35 -8.07
C THR A 233 -2.87 7.28 -6.97
N THR A 234 -1.78 6.53 -6.81
CA THR A 234 -1.60 5.59 -5.68
C THR A 234 -1.71 6.32 -4.35
N TYR A 235 -1.14 7.52 -4.24
CA TYR A 235 -1.25 8.36 -3.05
C TYR A 235 -2.71 8.67 -2.71
N GLU A 236 -3.50 9.16 -3.68
CA GLU A 236 -4.92 9.47 -3.48
C GLU A 236 -5.72 8.21 -3.11
N TYR A 237 -5.43 7.07 -3.75
CA TYR A 237 -6.08 5.80 -3.41
C TYR A 237 -5.84 5.40 -1.95
N ILE A 238 -4.60 5.49 -1.46
CA ILE A 238 -4.24 5.14 -0.08
C ILE A 238 -4.89 6.13 0.91
N VAL A 239 -4.83 7.43 0.63
CA VAL A 239 -5.41 8.46 1.50
C VAL A 239 -6.93 8.30 1.59
N ASN A 240 -7.62 8.15 0.46
CA ASN A 240 -9.07 7.92 0.43
C ASN A 240 -9.46 6.65 1.18
N ARG A 241 -8.67 5.58 1.03
CA ARG A 241 -8.89 4.33 1.76
C ARG A 241 -8.73 4.54 3.26
N SER A 242 -7.69 5.25 3.72
CA SER A 242 -7.50 5.53 5.15
C SER A 242 -8.65 6.34 5.75
N HIS A 243 -9.16 7.34 5.03
CA HIS A 243 -10.33 8.10 5.48
C HIS A 243 -11.57 7.21 5.59
N SER A 244 -11.82 6.35 4.61
CA SER A 244 -12.96 5.42 4.66
C SER A 244 -12.87 4.42 5.83
N GLU A 245 -11.67 3.93 6.15
CA GLU A 245 -11.45 3.03 7.28
C GLU A 245 -11.64 3.75 8.63
N GLU A 246 -11.26 5.03 8.72
CA GLU A 246 -11.47 5.86 9.91
C GLU A 246 -12.96 6.17 10.12
N GLU A 247 -13.67 6.57 9.06
CA GLU A 247 -15.12 6.79 9.09
C GLU A 247 -15.88 5.53 9.54
N GLN A 248 -15.50 4.36 9.02
CA GLN A 248 -16.09 3.09 9.42
C GLN A 248 -15.85 2.79 10.91
N LYS A 249 -14.62 3.01 11.42
CA LYS A 249 -14.30 2.84 12.84
C LYS A 249 -15.10 3.78 13.73
N VAL A 250 -15.25 5.05 13.31
CA VAL A 250 -16.07 6.04 14.03
C VAL A 250 -17.53 5.60 14.05
N GLY A 251 -18.07 5.12 12.93
CA GLY A 251 -19.45 4.61 12.83
C GLY A 251 -19.71 3.41 13.76
N ILE A 252 -18.78 2.46 13.83
CA ILE A 252 -18.88 1.31 14.75
C ILE A 252 -18.84 1.80 16.20
N ARG A 253 -17.93 2.72 16.54
CA ARG A 253 -17.81 3.28 17.89
C ARG A 253 -19.09 4.00 18.32
N THR A 254 -19.64 4.87 17.48
CA THR A 254 -20.87 5.62 17.79
C THR A 254 -22.08 4.70 17.92
N PHE A 255 -22.15 3.62 17.13
CA PHE A 255 -23.17 2.59 17.28
C PHE A 255 -23.10 1.88 18.64
N PHE A 256 -21.91 1.49 19.10
CA PHE A 256 -21.74 0.88 20.42
C PHE A 256 -22.08 1.85 21.56
N GLU A 257 -21.67 3.12 21.46
CA GLU A 257 -22.06 4.16 22.43
C GLU A 257 -23.58 4.34 22.51
N TRP A 258 -24.26 4.38 21.35
CA TRP A 258 -25.71 4.45 21.27
C TRP A 258 -26.37 3.24 21.95
N LEU A 259 -25.90 2.02 21.68
CA LEU A 259 -26.41 0.79 22.31
C LEU A 259 -26.27 0.82 23.84
N ILE A 260 -25.14 1.33 24.35
CA ILE A 260 -24.90 1.47 25.80
C ILE A 260 -25.89 2.48 26.41
N ILE A 261 -26.08 3.62 25.75
CA ILE A 261 -27.01 4.67 26.20
C ILE A 261 -28.45 4.13 26.18
N ASP A 262 -28.85 3.43 25.13
CA ASP A 262 -30.19 2.85 25.00
C ASP A 262 -30.45 1.80 26.09
N LYS A 263 -29.50 0.90 26.32
CA LYS A 263 -29.56 -0.07 27.43
C LYS A 263 -29.67 0.61 28.80
N LYS A 264 -28.99 1.74 29.01
CA LYS A 264 -29.11 2.55 30.24
C LYS A 264 -30.50 3.20 30.34
N ARG A 265 -31.05 3.75 29.25
CA ARG A 265 -32.40 4.33 29.20
C ARG A 265 -33.48 3.28 29.51
N LEU A 266 -33.38 2.08 28.92
CA LEU A 266 -34.31 0.98 29.18
C LEU A 266 -34.26 0.53 30.64
N ARG A 267 -33.06 0.39 31.23
CA ARG A 267 -32.92 0.08 32.67
C ARG A 267 -33.56 1.16 33.55
N LYS A 268 -33.35 2.43 33.22
CA LYS A 268 -33.95 3.55 33.95
C LYS A 268 -35.48 3.51 33.86
N SER A 269 -36.06 3.36 32.67
CA SER A 269 -37.52 3.30 32.52
C SER A 269 -38.13 2.10 33.25
N HIS A 270 -37.44 0.95 33.26
CA HIS A 270 -37.90 -0.22 33.99
C HIS A 270 -37.88 0.02 35.51
N SER A 271 -36.84 0.68 36.03
CA SER A 271 -36.75 1.06 37.45
C SER A 271 -37.83 2.06 37.86
N GLU A 272 -38.14 3.06 37.01
CA GLU A 272 -39.18 4.06 37.25
C GLU A 272 -40.58 3.42 37.22
N ASN A 273 -40.85 2.55 36.25
CA ASN A 273 -42.11 1.81 36.16
C ASN A 273 -42.33 0.88 37.36
N GLN A 274 -41.27 0.23 37.86
CA GLN A 274 -41.35 -0.61 39.04
C GLN A 274 -41.63 0.21 40.31
N ALA A 275 -40.99 1.37 40.47
CA ALA A 275 -41.26 2.31 41.57
C ALA A 275 -42.69 2.86 41.52
N ARG A 276 -43.23 3.14 40.33
CA ARG A 276 -44.61 3.61 40.16
C ARG A 276 -45.64 2.52 40.48
N ARG A 277 -45.37 1.27 40.12
CA ARG A 277 -46.24 0.12 40.49
C ARG A 277 -46.24 -0.15 41.99
N SER A 278 -45.09 -0.04 42.65
CA SER A 278 -45.00 -0.24 44.11
C SER A 278 -45.66 0.88 44.91
N SER A 279 -45.66 2.12 44.40
CA SER A 279 -46.40 3.23 45.02
C SER A 279 -47.92 3.11 44.81
N LEU A 280 -48.38 2.66 43.64
CA LEU A 280 -49.79 2.35 43.38
C LEU A 280 -50.31 1.21 44.27
N LYS A 281 -49.55 0.11 44.42
CA LYS A 281 -49.92 -0.98 45.35
C LYS A 281 -50.06 -0.49 46.80
N ARG A 282 -49.22 0.44 47.25
CA ARG A 282 -49.33 1.06 48.59
C ARG A 282 -50.57 1.95 48.76
N ARG A 283 -51.13 2.53 47.68
CA ARG A 283 -52.34 3.36 47.75
C ARG A 283 -53.64 2.57 47.66
N VAL A 284 -53.61 1.33 47.16
CA VAL A 284 -54.81 0.49 46.91
C VAL A 284 -54.95 -0.64 47.94
N ALA A 285 -54.04 -0.75 48.91
CA ALA A 285 -54.22 -1.67 50.04
C ALA A 285 -55.37 -1.18 50.95
N PRO A 286 -56.47 -1.95 51.14
CA PRO A 286 -57.49 -1.60 52.12
C PRO A 286 -56.94 -1.79 53.55
N PRO A 287 -57.44 -1.04 54.56
CA PRO A 287 -57.17 -1.37 55.95
C PRO A 287 -58.00 -2.61 56.31
N PHE A 288 -57.37 -3.77 56.33
CA PHE A 288 -57.81 -4.97 57.05
C PHE A 288 -56.75 -5.17 58.15
N SER A 289 -57.04 -5.26 59.44
CA SER A 289 -58.29 -5.55 60.15
C SER A 289 -58.07 -5.25 61.64
N ASP A 290 -58.76 -4.25 62.19
CA ASP A 290 -58.95 -4.09 63.65
C ASP A 290 -60.25 -4.81 64.06
N VAL A 291 -60.30 -6.13 63.97
CA VAL A 291 -61.31 -6.95 64.66
C VAL A 291 -60.68 -8.31 64.97
N CYS A 292 -60.77 -8.73 66.23
CA CYS A 292 -60.15 -9.90 66.87
C CYS A 292 -58.70 -9.73 67.32
N ASP A 293 -58.53 -9.24 68.56
CA ASP A 293 -57.64 -9.87 69.57
C ASP A 293 -57.96 -9.33 70.99
N ILE A 294 -59.26 -9.14 71.29
CA ILE A 294 -59.74 -8.92 72.67
C ILE A 294 -59.67 -10.23 73.49
N GLU A 295 -59.35 -11.37 72.88
CA GLU A 295 -59.33 -12.68 73.55
C GLU A 295 -57.94 -13.21 73.98
N ILE A 296 -56.85 -12.44 73.84
CA ILE A 296 -55.49 -12.87 74.26
C ILE A 296 -54.88 -11.95 75.33
N GLN A 297 -55.69 -11.18 76.07
CA GLN A 297 -55.20 -10.48 77.28
C GLN A 297 -55.36 -11.30 78.57
N ASP A 298 -56.05 -12.45 78.51
CA ASP A 298 -56.30 -13.33 79.66
C ASP A 298 -55.41 -14.57 79.74
N ILE A 299 -54.60 -14.87 78.71
CA ILE A 299 -53.79 -16.11 78.68
C ILE A 299 -52.31 -15.89 79.03
N GLU A 300 -51.66 -14.81 78.60
CA GLU A 300 -50.21 -14.65 78.88
C GLU A 300 -49.88 -14.04 80.26
N ARG A 301 -50.89 -13.50 80.97
CA ARG A 301 -50.74 -13.17 82.40
C ARG A 301 -50.49 -14.43 83.25
N VAL A 302 -50.74 -15.62 82.71
CA VAL A 302 -50.48 -16.94 83.32
C VAL A 302 -49.04 -17.44 83.07
N MET A 303 -48.28 -16.88 82.13
CA MET A 303 -46.87 -17.25 81.89
C MET A 303 -45.86 -16.36 82.64
N SER A 304 -46.35 -15.57 83.59
CA SER A 304 -45.55 -15.13 84.72
C SER A 304 -44.83 -16.33 85.39
N LEU A 305 -43.60 -16.10 85.85
CA LEU A 305 -43.00 -16.85 86.97
C LEU A 305 -42.51 -18.27 86.65
N LYS A 306 -41.25 -18.36 86.18
CA LYS A 306 -40.22 -19.40 86.47
C LYS A 306 -39.18 -19.36 85.33
N SER A 307 -37.92 -19.00 85.60
CA SER A 307 -36.87 -19.89 86.12
C SER A 307 -36.65 -21.09 85.22
#